data_AF-A0A6J2U995-F1
#
_entry.id   AF-A0A6J2U995-F1
#
_cell.length_a   1.000
_cell.length_b   1.000
_cell.length_c   1.000
_cell.angle_alpha   90.00
_cell.angle_beta   90.00
_cell.angle_gamma   90.00
#
_symmetry.space_group_name_H-M   'P 1'
#
loop_
_entity.id
_entity.type
_entity.pdbx_description
1 polymer ?
#
loop_
_entity_poly.entity_id
_entity_poly.type
_entity_poly.pdbx_seq_one_letter_code
_entity_poly.pdbx_strand_id
1 'polypeptide(L)'
;MGGIEKLKLMLVMAFMCMAILVCYVESVNETKYLPADTSAEHRENMLRVRMHLYCQDRPYKARKILRTNYWVLENYVMAEHGAIPCFSSITYTTHADYRYLDNLIPLLERWRAPISLAVYAPGTDFVSTLNSIRWLLQCAPQRDLVRAFVSFHIYFNALHMPSAVPKSEHVLKRKVDCKDEAPFADPELPMTYRKQHFLNYPVNVGRNIARDAAVTHFVLASDIELYPTPHLVERFMDMLGRNPKMMKNNSPHVYVLRVFEVEQNVTVPDTKKELKYLLRKGLAISFHSRLCPECHEGPRLKAWIAAKSSDVLNIFHVGQRIGSAIRWEPIFIGTQMDPVYEERLSWEGMSDKMTQAYALCALGYKFLILDNAFLTHKPGIKTTVGDIERVFLAARTYYMISRKMVNELRIMYGNRWGCTI
;
A
#
# COMPACT_ATOMS: atom_id res chain seq x y z
N MET A 1 -21.19 -58.62 -13.04
CA MET A 1 -21.49 -57.29 -12.47
C MET A 1 -22.90 -56.90 -12.89
N GLY A 2 -23.82 -56.86 -11.94
CA GLY A 2 -25.25 -56.62 -12.20
C GLY A 2 -25.53 -55.19 -12.67
N GLY A 3 -26.63 -54.99 -13.40
CA GLY A 3 -26.99 -53.69 -14.01
C GLY A 3 -27.02 -52.50 -13.04
N ILE A 4 -27.24 -52.76 -11.75
CA ILE A 4 -27.23 -51.74 -10.69
C ILE A 4 -25.82 -51.16 -10.44
N GLU A 5 -24.76 -51.98 -10.51
CA GLU A 5 -23.38 -51.49 -10.33
C GLU A 5 -22.93 -50.64 -11.51
N LYS A 6 -23.33 -51.02 -12.74
CA LYS A 6 -23.07 -50.20 -13.94
C LYS A 6 -23.76 -48.84 -13.85
N LEU A 7 -25.01 -48.81 -13.38
CA LEU A 7 -25.76 -47.57 -13.21
C LEU A 7 -25.13 -46.64 -12.16
N LYS A 8 -24.68 -47.20 -11.01
CA LYS A 8 -23.94 -46.44 -9.99
C LYS A 8 -22.64 -45.85 -10.54
N LEU A 9 -21.87 -46.63 -11.30
CA LEU A 9 -20.62 -46.15 -11.91
C LEU A 9 -20.88 -45.04 -12.94
N MET A 10 -21.92 -45.18 -13.76
CA MET A 10 -22.31 -44.12 -14.71
C MET A 10 -22.75 -42.83 -14.01
N LEU A 11 -23.49 -42.92 -12.90
CA LEU A 11 -23.86 -41.73 -12.11
C LEU A 11 -22.64 -41.04 -11.52
N VAL A 12 -21.68 -41.78 -10.95
CA VAL A 12 -20.45 -41.20 -10.39
C VAL A 12 -19.62 -40.51 -11.47
N MET A 13 -19.49 -41.13 -12.64
CA MET A 13 -18.79 -40.54 -13.79
C MET A 13 -19.50 -39.29 -14.31
N ALA A 14 -20.83 -39.28 -14.37
CA ALA A 14 -21.61 -38.11 -14.77
C ALA A 14 -21.47 -36.95 -13.77
N PHE A 15 -21.47 -37.23 -12.47
CA PHE A 15 -21.20 -36.23 -11.44
C PHE A 15 -19.77 -35.68 -11.51
N MET A 16 -18.76 -36.53 -11.74
CA MET A 16 -17.39 -36.07 -11.99
C MET A 16 -17.30 -35.20 -13.25
N CYS A 17 -17.90 -35.62 -14.36
CA CYS A 17 -17.90 -34.84 -15.60
C CYS A 17 -18.61 -33.50 -15.41
N MET A 18 -19.75 -33.45 -14.73
CA MET A 18 -20.45 -32.20 -14.41
C MET A 18 -19.60 -31.30 -13.52
N ALA A 19 -18.94 -31.84 -12.49
CA ALA A 19 -18.03 -31.07 -11.64
C ALA A 19 -16.84 -30.51 -12.44
N ILE A 20 -16.23 -31.32 -13.32
CA ILE A 20 -15.15 -30.89 -14.22
C ILE A 20 -15.65 -29.82 -15.19
N LEU A 21 -16.85 -29.98 -15.75
CA LEU A 21 -17.44 -29.01 -16.68
C LEU A 21 -17.76 -27.69 -15.99
N VAL A 22 -18.30 -27.72 -14.76
CA VAL A 22 -18.53 -26.52 -13.94
C VAL A 22 -17.20 -25.85 -13.60
N CYS A 23 -16.19 -26.59 -13.13
CA CYS A 23 -14.84 -26.06 -12.93
C CYS A 23 -14.24 -25.44 -14.21
N TYR A 24 -14.47 -26.06 -15.36
CA TYR A 24 -13.97 -25.57 -16.65
C TYR A 24 -14.69 -24.30 -17.09
N VAL A 25 -16.02 -24.26 -17.03
CA VAL A 25 -16.82 -23.07 -17.38
C VAL A 25 -16.51 -21.91 -16.44
N GLU A 26 -16.33 -22.19 -15.14
CA GLU A 26 -15.80 -21.22 -14.17
C GLU A 26 -14.42 -20.70 -14.61
N SER A 27 -13.46 -21.58 -14.91
CA SER A 27 -12.10 -21.19 -15.36
C SER A 27 -12.09 -20.33 -16.64
N VAL A 28 -13.01 -20.55 -17.58
CA VAL A 28 -13.10 -19.79 -18.84
C VAL A 28 -13.63 -18.37 -18.59
N ASN A 29 -14.63 -18.21 -17.73
CA ASN A 29 -15.13 -16.87 -17.34
C ASN A 29 -14.10 -16.08 -16.50
N GLU A 30 -13.15 -16.78 -15.88
CA GLU A 30 -12.16 -16.26 -14.92
C GLU A 30 -10.89 -15.69 -15.54
N THR A 31 -10.53 -16.13 -16.74
CA THR A 31 -9.43 -15.51 -17.50
C THR A 31 -9.77 -14.13 -18.06
N LYS A 32 -11.03 -13.69 -17.96
CA LYS A 32 -11.46 -12.36 -18.40
C LYS A 32 -10.80 -11.21 -17.63
N TYR A 33 -10.34 -11.46 -16.40
CA TYR A 33 -9.69 -10.47 -15.55
C TYR A 33 -8.16 -10.40 -15.74
N LEU A 34 -7.58 -11.39 -16.40
CA LEU A 34 -6.15 -11.41 -16.71
C LEU A 34 -5.94 -10.85 -18.13
N PRO A 35 -4.87 -10.08 -18.37
CA PRO A 35 -4.50 -9.68 -19.72
C PRO A 35 -4.42 -10.86 -20.69
N ALA A 36 -4.81 -10.64 -21.95
CA ALA A 36 -4.78 -11.68 -22.98
C ALA A 36 -3.37 -12.28 -23.18
N ASP A 37 -2.33 -11.50 -22.91
CA ASP A 37 -0.91 -11.86 -23.05
C ASP A 37 -0.30 -12.49 -21.77
N THR A 38 -1.13 -12.78 -20.76
CA THR A 38 -0.65 -13.44 -19.53
C THR A 38 -0.20 -14.87 -19.79
N SER A 39 0.97 -15.23 -19.26
CA SER A 39 1.56 -16.57 -19.43
C SER A 39 0.66 -17.68 -18.87
N ALA A 40 0.76 -18.89 -19.43
CA ALA A 40 0.01 -20.05 -18.96
C ALA A 40 0.35 -20.40 -17.50
N GLU A 41 1.62 -20.28 -17.11
CA GLU A 41 2.08 -20.50 -15.73
C GLU A 41 1.42 -19.53 -14.76
N HIS A 42 1.37 -18.24 -15.10
CA HIS A 42 0.73 -17.24 -14.25
C HIS A 42 -0.77 -17.50 -14.08
N ARG A 43 -1.47 -17.87 -15.17
CA ARG A 43 -2.89 -18.25 -15.11
C ARG A 43 -3.11 -19.42 -14.15
N GLU A 44 -2.27 -20.45 -14.20
CA GLU A 44 -2.35 -21.59 -13.29
C GLU A 44 -2.10 -21.18 -11.82
N ASN A 45 -1.09 -20.35 -11.57
CA ASN A 45 -0.81 -19.85 -10.23
C ASN A 45 -1.98 -19.02 -9.67
N MET A 46 -2.61 -18.19 -10.50
CA MET A 46 -3.80 -17.41 -10.10
C MET A 46 -4.98 -18.29 -9.72
N LEU A 47 -5.22 -19.39 -10.44
CA LEU A 47 -6.23 -20.39 -10.07
C LEU A 47 -5.91 -21.01 -8.71
N ARG A 48 -4.64 -21.36 -8.46
CA ARG A 48 -4.21 -21.89 -7.15
C ARG A 48 -4.40 -20.88 -6.03
N VAL A 49 -4.14 -19.59 -6.28
CA VAL A 49 -4.41 -18.51 -5.32
C VAL A 49 -5.89 -18.47 -4.97
N ARG A 50 -6.77 -18.41 -5.98
CA ARG A 50 -8.21 -18.39 -5.75
C ARG A 50 -8.69 -19.58 -4.92
N MET A 51 -8.22 -20.79 -5.23
CA MET A 51 -8.66 -22.01 -4.52
C MET A 51 -8.28 -22.03 -3.04
N HIS A 52 -7.21 -21.31 -2.65
CA HIS A 52 -6.67 -21.37 -1.29
C HIS A 52 -6.88 -20.08 -0.50
N LEU A 53 -7.16 -18.96 -1.17
CA LEU A 53 -7.39 -17.67 -0.56
C LEU A 53 -8.87 -17.46 -0.27
N TYR A 54 -9.23 -17.50 1.02
CA TYR A 54 -10.58 -17.18 1.46
C TYR A 54 -10.73 -15.66 1.59
N CYS A 55 -11.31 -15.03 0.58
CA CYS A 55 -11.64 -13.61 0.60
C CYS A 55 -13.04 -13.36 0.01
N GLN A 56 -13.60 -12.18 0.28
CA GLN A 56 -14.89 -11.75 -0.25
C GLN A 56 -14.70 -10.49 -1.08
N ASP A 57 -15.34 -10.46 -2.24
CA ASP A 57 -15.40 -9.28 -3.09
C ASP A 57 -16.10 -8.13 -2.36
N ARG A 58 -15.59 -6.92 -2.56
CA ARG A 58 -16.05 -5.73 -1.84
C ARG A 58 -16.80 -4.79 -2.77
N PRO A 59 -17.82 -4.08 -2.25
CA PRO A 59 -18.54 -3.09 -3.03
C PRO A 59 -17.62 -1.91 -3.36
N TYR A 60 -17.47 -1.62 -4.64
CA TYR A 60 -16.73 -0.47 -5.13
C TYR A 60 -17.71 0.67 -5.45
N LYS A 61 -17.91 1.57 -4.47
CA LYS A 61 -18.90 2.66 -4.56
C LYS A 61 -18.43 3.93 -3.87
N ALA A 62 -18.90 5.08 -4.38
CA ALA A 62 -18.73 6.38 -3.73
C ALA A 62 -19.49 6.46 -2.40
N ARG A 63 -18.84 6.97 -1.35
CA ARG A 63 -19.45 7.16 -0.02
C ARG A 63 -19.01 8.48 0.60
N LYS A 64 -19.90 9.05 1.42
CA LYS A 64 -19.58 10.15 2.34
C LYS A 64 -19.59 9.60 3.74
N ILE A 65 -18.46 9.67 4.43
CA ILE A 65 -18.24 9.02 5.73
C ILE A 65 -17.80 10.09 6.73
N LEU A 66 -18.41 10.10 7.91
CA LEU A 66 -17.88 10.85 9.06
C LEU A 66 -16.99 9.89 9.87
N ARG A 67 -15.69 10.17 9.93
CA ARG A 67 -14.68 9.35 10.62
C ARG A 67 -14.05 10.15 11.74
N THR A 68 -14.49 9.91 12.96
CA THR A 68 -14.08 10.69 14.14
C THR A 68 -14.33 12.19 13.89
N ASN A 69 -13.27 12.99 13.67
CA ASN A 69 -13.34 14.42 13.42
C ASN A 69 -13.08 14.78 11.94
N TYR A 70 -13.15 13.80 11.03
CA TYR A 70 -12.86 13.98 9.60
C TYR A 70 -14.09 13.68 8.77
N TRP A 71 -14.34 14.52 7.78
CA TRP A 71 -15.27 14.19 6.70
C TRP A 71 -14.49 13.57 5.55
N VAL A 72 -14.94 12.41 5.09
CA VAL A 72 -14.27 11.60 4.05
C VAL A 72 -15.20 11.45 2.87
N LEU A 73 -14.72 11.88 1.71
CA LEU A 73 -15.30 11.62 0.39
C LEU A 73 -14.57 10.40 -0.18
N GLU A 74 -15.05 9.22 0.19
CA GLU A 74 -14.47 7.96 -0.27
C GLU A 74 -14.89 7.68 -1.71
N ASN A 75 -13.94 7.25 -2.56
CA ASN A 75 -14.19 6.98 -3.98
C ASN A 75 -14.80 8.21 -4.66
N TYR A 76 -14.26 9.40 -4.33
CA TYR A 76 -14.74 10.66 -4.89
C TYR A 76 -14.47 10.71 -6.40
N VAL A 77 -13.28 10.27 -6.82
CA VAL A 77 -13.01 9.90 -8.21
C VAL A 77 -12.62 8.43 -8.23
N MET A 78 -13.38 7.63 -8.98
CA MET A 78 -13.20 6.19 -9.10
C MET A 78 -12.32 5.88 -10.31
N ALA A 79 -11.38 4.96 -10.16
CA ALA A 79 -10.68 4.32 -11.27
C ALA A 79 -11.65 3.55 -12.18
N GLU A 80 -11.28 3.41 -13.45
CA GLU A 80 -12.06 2.79 -14.53
C GLU A 80 -12.04 1.26 -14.50
N HIS A 81 -11.22 0.63 -13.64
CA HIS A 81 -11.15 -0.83 -13.52
C HIS A 81 -12.45 -1.50 -13.06
N GLY A 82 -13.41 -0.75 -12.49
CA GLY A 82 -14.67 -1.30 -12.01
C GLY A 82 -14.49 -2.28 -10.85
N ALA A 83 -15.31 -3.33 -10.80
CA ALA A 83 -15.19 -4.36 -9.76
C ALA A 83 -13.96 -5.25 -9.99
N ILE A 84 -13.19 -5.49 -8.93
CA ILE A 84 -12.00 -6.35 -8.95
C ILE A 84 -12.24 -7.52 -7.98
N PRO A 85 -12.07 -8.78 -8.42
CA PRO A 85 -12.11 -9.92 -7.51
C PRO A 85 -11.07 -9.77 -6.40
N CYS A 86 -11.45 -10.08 -5.15
CA CYS A 86 -10.61 -9.82 -3.98
C CYS A 86 -9.23 -10.48 -4.06
N PHE A 87 -9.14 -11.64 -4.72
CA PHE A 87 -7.90 -12.41 -4.86
C PHE A 87 -7.04 -11.98 -6.04
N SER A 88 -7.52 -11.15 -6.96
CA SER A 88 -6.90 -11.03 -8.29
C SER A 88 -5.74 -10.04 -8.36
N SER A 89 -5.50 -9.25 -7.31
CA SER A 89 -4.46 -8.23 -7.31
C SER A 89 -4.09 -7.79 -5.89
N ILE A 90 -3.20 -6.80 -5.81
CA ILE A 90 -2.82 -6.08 -4.59
C ILE A 90 -3.18 -4.61 -4.82
N THR A 91 -3.75 -3.95 -3.82
CA THR A 91 -3.97 -2.49 -3.87
C THR A 91 -2.81 -1.79 -3.16
N TYR A 92 -2.17 -0.83 -3.83
CA TYR A 92 -1.24 0.09 -3.17
C TYR A 92 -2.08 1.15 -2.47
N THR A 93 -2.02 1.18 -1.14
CA THR A 93 -2.82 2.11 -0.33
C THR A 93 -1.91 3.21 0.17
N THR A 94 -2.18 4.43 -0.24
CA THR A 94 -1.28 5.57 0.02
C THR A 94 -2.04 6.84 0.33
N HIS A 95 -1.30 7.85 0.76
CA HIS A 95 -1.84 9.12 1.19
C HIS A 95 -0.92 10.26 0.80
N ALA A 96 -1.50 11.43 0.57
CA ALA A 96 -0.77 12.64 0.19
C ALA A 96 -1.55 13.90 0.58
N ASP A 97 -0.91 15.06 0.52
CA ASP A 97 -1.59 16.29 0.15
C ASP A 97 -1.36 16.56 -1.34
N TYR A 98 -2.03 17.57 -1.91
CA TYR A 98 -1.97 17.79 -3.36
C TYR A 98 -0.55 18.09 -3.88
N ARG A 99 0.39 18.52 -3.02
CA ARG A 99 1.76 18.89 -3.43
C ARG A 99 2.66 17.69 -3.67
N TYR A 100 2.29 16.51 -3.17
CA TYR A 100 3.04 15.26 -3.36
C TYR A 100 2.50 14.43 -4.54
N LEU A 101 1.56 14.97 -5.32
CA LEU A 101 0.95 14.25 -6.45
C LEU A 101 1.87 14.12 -7.67
N ASP A 102 3.00 14.82 -7.69
CA ASP A 102 4.11 14.60 -8.63
C ASP A 102 4.64 13.15 -8.58
N ASN A 103 4.56 12.52 -7.42
CA ASN A 103 4.99 11.14 -7.19
C ASN A 103 4.05 10.08 -7.80
N LEU A 104 2.83 10.45 -8.19
CA LEU A 104 1.82 9.48 -8.62
C LEU A 104 2.19 8.79 -9.94
N ILE A 105 2.69 9.54 -10.91
CA ILE A 105 3.05 8.98 -12.23
C ILE A 105 4.24 8.01 -12.11
N PRO A 106 5.38 8.38 -11.49
CA PRO A 106 6.48 7.44 -11.27
C PRO A 106 6.09 6.18 -10.50
N LEU A 107 5.19 6.31 -9.51
CA LEU A 107 4.65 5.17 -8.77
C LEU A 107 3.84 4.24 -9.68
N LEU A 108 2.93 4.80 -10.50
CA LEU A 108 2.07 4.03 -11.41
C LEU A 108 2.85 3.28 -12.48
N GLU A 109 3.90 3.89 -13.05
CA GLU A 109 4.71 3.28 -14.10
C GLU A 109 5.35 1.96 -13.65
N ARG A 110 5.64 1.84 -12.35
CA ARG A 110 6.24 0.64 -11.73
C ARG A 110 5.19 -0.29 -11.12
N TRP A 111 4.13 0.26 -10.52
CA TRP A 111 3.11 -0.50 -9.82
C TRP A 111 2.12 -1.21 -10.75
N ARG A 112 1.58 -0.48 -11.74
CA ARG A 112 0.65 -0.98 -12.78
C ARG A 112 -0.49 -1.87 -12.25
N ALA A 113 -1.03 -1.52 -11.09
CA ALA A 113 -2.11 -2.22 -10.40
C ALA A 113 -2.92 -1.19 -9.58
N PRO A 114 -4.05 -1.57 -8.96
CA PRO A 114 -4.93 -0.62 -8.26
C PRO A 114 -4.20 0.20 -7.20
N ILE A 115 -4.49 1.49 -7.15
CA ILE A 115 -4.04 2.43 -6.12
C ILE A 115 -5.28 3.04 -5.45
N SER A 116 -5.34 2.94 -4.12
CA SER A 116 -6.27 3.72 -3.31
C SER A 116 -5.48 4.87 -2.67
N LEU A 117 -5.82 6.11 -3.05
CA LEU A 117 -5.08 7.31 -2.67
C LEU A 117 -5.97 8.25 -1.83
N ALA A 118 -5.65 8.41 -0.56
CA ALA A 118 -6.30 9.37 0.33
C ALA A 118 -5.57 10.74 0.31
N VAL A 119 -6.25 11.77 -0.18
CA VAL A 119 -5.71 13.13 -0.29
C VAL A 119 -6.27 14.03 0.81
N TYR A 120 -5.39 14.55 1.67
CA TYR A 120 -5.75 15.51 2.71
C TYR A 120 -5.89 16.91 2.10
N ALA A 121 -7.07 17.52 2.25
CA ALA A 121 -7.40 18.75 1.55
C ALA A 121 -8.25 19.71 2.41
N PRO A 122 -7.72 20.25 3.51
CA PRO A 122 -8.44 21.17 4.39
C PRO A 122 -8.66 22.55 3.74
N GLY A 123 -9.79 23.18 4.03
CA GLY A 123 -10.08 24.56 3.63
C GLY A 123 -9.85 24.81 2.13
N THR A 124 -8.98 25.78 1.81
CA THR A 124 -8.69 26.16 0.42
C THR A 124 -7.81 25.15 -0.34
N ASP A 125 -7.12 24.22 0.35
CA ASP A 125 -6.35 23.14 -0.30
C ASP A 125 -7.26 22.19 -1.09
N PHE A 126 -8.57 22.16 -0.79
CA PHE A 126 -9.56 21.37 -1.52
C PHE A 126 -9.65 21.75 -3.00
N VAL A 127 -9.65 23.05 -3.33
CA VAL A 127 -9.72 23.49 -4.73
C VAL A 127 -8.45 23.10 -5.49
N SER A 128 -7.29 23.30 -4.88
CA SER A 128 -6.00 22.87 -5.45
C SER A 128 -5.97 21.36 -5.69
N THR A 129 -6.47 20.59 -4.73
CA THR A 129 -6.60 19.12 -4.85
C THR A 129 -7.46 18.73 -6.05
N LEU A 130 -8.64 19.36 -6.23
CA LEU A 130 -9.50 19.07 -7.37
C LEU A 130 -8.87 19.44 -8.72
N ASN A 131 -8.13 20.56 -8.77
CA ASN A 131 -7.42 20.97 -9.98
C ASN A 131 -6.27 20.00 -10.31
N SER A 132 -5.50 19.57 -9.30
CA SER A 132 -4.44 18.57 -9.44
C SER A 132 -4.97 17.24 -9.97
N ILE A 133 -6.05 16.71 -9.36
CA ILE A 133 -6.68 15.46 -9.81
C ILE A 133 -7.16 15.58 -11.26
N ARG A 134 -7.80 16.71 -11.62
CA ARG A 134 -8.27 16.94 -12.98
C ARG A 134 -7.12 17.00 -13.99
N TRP A 135 -6.03 17.69 -13.65
CA TRP A 135 -4.83 17.75 -14.50
C TRP A 135 -4.23 16.36 -14.68
N LEU A 136 -4.12 15.56 -13.62
CA LEU A 136 -3.63 14.17 -13.70
C LEU A 136 -4.46 13.29 -14.64
N LEU A 137 -5.78 13.46 -14.64
CA LEU A 137 -6.70 12.67 -15.47
C LEU A 137 -6.77 13.14 -16.93
N GLN A 138 -6.46 14.40 -17.22
CA GLN A 138 -6.62 14.99 -18.57
C GLN A 138 -5.29 15.26 -19.28
N CYS A 139 -4.23 15.63 -18.55
CA CYS A 139 -3.02 16.23 -19.10
C CYS A 139 -1.73 15.46 -18.79
N ALA A 140 -1.68 14.68 -17.71
CA ALA A 140 -0.45 13.96 -17.35
C ALA A 140 0.00 13.01 -18.48
N PRO A 141 1.33 12.83 -18.68
CA PRO A 141 1.87 11.95 -19.72
C PRO A 141 1.32 10.51 -19.66
N GLN A 142 1.12 9.98 -18.45
CA GLN A 142 0.55 8.65 -18.21
C GLN A 142 -0.89 8.72 -17.65
N ARG A 143 -1.70 9.70 -18.10
CA ARG A 143 -3.09 9.88 -17.62
C ARG A 143 -3.94 8.62 -17.72
N ASP A 144 -3.69 7.76 -18.71
CA ASP A 144 -4.44 6.52 -18.89
C ASP A 144 -4.14 5.51 -17.76
N LEU A 145 -2.91 5.48 -17.24
CA LEU A 145 -2.60 4.73 -16.02
C LEU A 145 -3.34 5.29 -14.80
N VAL A 146 -3.42 6.62 -14.69
CA VAL A 146 -4.16 7.28 -13.60
C VAL A 146 -5.64 6.86 -13.64
N ARG A 147 -6.26 6.98 -14.81
CA ARG A 147 -7.68 6.62 -15.02
C ARG A 147 -7.92 5.13 -14.78
N ALA A 148 -7.04 4.26 -15.26
CA ALA A 148 -7.19 2.83 -15.12
C ALA A 148 -7.08 2.34 -13.66
N PHE A 149 -6.17 2.94 -12.88
CA PHE A 149 -5.75 2.32 -11.61
C PHE A 149 -5.99 3.15 -10.36
N VAL A 150 -6.22 4.46 -10.43
CA VAL A 150 -6.23 5.32 -9.23
C VAL A 150 -7.64 5.70 -8.79
N SER A 151 -7.99 5.30 -7.57
CA SER A 151 -9.16 5.79 -6.87
C SER A 151 -8.76 6.87 -5.88
N PHE A 152 -9.36 8.05 -5.99
CA PHE A 152 -9.09 9.20 -5.13
C PHE A 152 -10.16 9.30 -4.04
N HIS A 153 -9.68 9.34 -2.80
CA HIS A 153 -10.48 9.63 -1.61
C HIS A 153 -10.03 10.99 -1.09
N ILE A 154 -10.94 11.90 -0.79
CA ILE A 154 -10.58 13.23 -0.29
C ILE A 154 -11.08 13.37 1.13
N TYR A 155 -10.25 13.88 2.03
CA TYR A 155 -10.63 14.05 3.43
C TYR A 155 -10.07 15.33 4.03
N PHE A 156 -10.79 15.85 5.03
CA PHE A 156 -10.41 17.05 5.75
C PHE A 156 -11.07 17.05 7.14
N ASN A 157 -10.47 17.79 8.07
CA ASN A 157 -11.01 17.92 9.41
C ASN A 157 -12.34 18.70 9.38
N ALA A 158 -13.32 18.29 10.18
CA ALA A 158 -14.64 18.91 10.24
C ALA A 158 -14.62 20.38 10.69
N LEU A 159 -13.56 20.83 11.38
CA LEU A 159 -13.33 22.23 11.73
C LEU A 159 -12.68 23.05 10.60
N HIS A 160 -12.20 22.39 9.56
CA HIS A 160 -11.49 22.98 8.42
C HIS A 160 -12.13 22.56 7.10
N MET A 161 -13.46 22.64 7.04
CA MET A 161 -14.22 22.29 5.83
C MET A 161 -13.96 23.28 4.69
N PRO A 162 -13.95 22.82 3.43
CA PRO A 162 -13.99 23.72 2.29
C PRO A 162 -15.34 24.42 2.22
N SER A 163 -15.39 25.61 1.62
CA SER A 163 -16.63 26.40 1.48
C SER A 163 -17.72 25.67 0.67
N ALA A 164 -17.33 24.74 -0.21
CA ALA A 164 -18.25 23.90 -0.97
C ALA A 164 -17.60 22.57 -1.36
N VAL A 165 -18.42 21.52 -1.43
CA VAL A 165 -18.04 20.20 -1.97
C VAL A 165 -18.91 19.91 -3.19
N PRO A 166 -18.43 20.22 -4.41
CA PRO A 166 -19.15 19.93 -5.64
C PRO A 166 -19.24 18.42 -5.87
N LYS A 167 -20.14 17.99 -6.76
CA LYS A 167 -20.21 16.60 -7.21
C LYS A 167 -19.03 16.30 -8.14
N SER A 168 -18.43 15.11 -8.02
CA SER A 168 -17.24 14.75 -8.78
C SER A 168 -17.48 14.75 -10.29
N GLU A 169 -18.67 14.36 -10.76
CA GLU A 169 -19.01 14.36 -12.18
C GLU A 169 -18.96 15.78 -12.78
N HIS A 170 -19.34 16.80 -11.99
CA HIS A 170 -19.25 18.20 -12.44
C HIS A 170 -17.81 18.68 -12.46
N VAL A 171 -17.01 18.29 -11.46
CA VAL A 171 -15.58 18.63 -11.39
C VAL A 171 -14.82 18.07 -12.57
N LEU A 172 -15.11 16.83 -12.96
CA LEU A 172 -14.40 16.11 -14.02
C LEU A 172 -14.82 16.55 -15.44
N LYS A 173 -16.03 17.08 -15.63
CA LYS A 173 -16.51 17.61 -16.92
C LYS A 173 -15.81 18.89 -17.36
N ARG A 174 -15.23 19.66 -16.44
CA ARG A 174 -14.49 20.87 -16.77
C ARG A 174 -13.20 20.49 -17.52
N LYS A 175 -12.94 21.13 -18.66
CA LYS A 175 -11.70 20.94 -19.42
C LYS A 175 -10.55 21.70 -18.77
N VAL A 176 -9.36 21.09 -18.76
CA VAL A 176 -8.09 21.71 -18.39
C VAL A 176 -7.35 22.11 -19.67
N ASP A 177 -6.70 23.27 -19.68
CA ASP A 177 -5.71 23.57 -20.70
C ASP A 177 -4.41 22.86 -20.34
N CYS A 178 -4.04 21.83 -21.11
CA CYS A 178 -2.85 21.03 -20.85
C CYS A 178 -1.54 21.73 -21.24
N LYS A 179 -1.60 22.98 -21.70
CA LYS A 179 -0.40 23.84 -21.83
C LYS A 179 0.06 24.38 -20.48
N ASP A 180 -0.85 24.46 -19.50
CA ASP A 180 -0.52 24.90 -18.15
C ASP A 180 0.29 23.84 -17.40
N GLU A 181 1.23 24.30 -16.57
CA GLU A 181 1.98 23.44 -15.68
C GLU A 181 1.07 22.72 -14.67
N ALA A 182 1.56 21.60 -14.14
CA ALA A 182 0.81 20.84 -13.15
C ALA A 182 0.57 21.70 -11.89
N PRO A 183 -0.66 21.76 -11.34
CA PRO A 183 -0.97 22.60 -10.16
C PRO A 183 -0.19 22.25 -8.88
N PHE A 184 0.53 21.14 -8.88
CA PHE A 184 1.38 20.66 -7.78
C PHE A 184 2.87 20.83 -8.05
N ALA A 185 3.26 21.25 -9.26
CA ALA A 185 4.65 21.45 -9.68
C ALA A 185 5.09 22.92 -9.63
N ASP A 186 4.17 23.86 -9.42
CA ASP A 186 4.47 25.29 -9.42
C ASP A 186 5.36 25.67 -8.21
N PRO A 187 6.58 26.20 -8.44
CA PRO A 187 7.52 26.57 -7.38
C PRO A 187 7.07 27.80 -6.57
N GLU A 188 6.15 28.61 -7.10
CA GLU A 188 5.59 29.80 -6.44
C GLU A 188 4.28 29.51 -5.70
N LEU A 189 3.90 28.23 -5.55
CA LEU A 189 2.63 27.85 -4.93
C LEU A 189 2.42 28.52 -3.56
N PRO A 190 1.34 29.31 -3.40
CA PRO A 190 0.99 29.92 -2.13
C PRO A 190 0.98 28.89 -1.01
N MET A 191 1.43 29.29 0.17
CA MET A 191 1.46 28.42 1.34
C MET A 191 0.11 27.69 1.50
N THR A 192 0.14 26.36 1.63
CA THR A 192 -1.08 25.54 1.80
C THR A 192 -1.94 26.06 2.96
N TYR A 193 -3.25 25.91 2.86
CA TYR A 193 -4.18 26.14 3.97
C TYR A 193 -3.71 25.43 5.25
N ARG A 194 -3.27 24.17 5.11
CA ARG A 194 -2.69 23.39 6.22
C ARG A 194 -1.62 24.15 6.99
N LYS A 195 -0.62 24.70 6.28
CA LYS A 195 0.47 25.48 6.86
C LYS A 195 0.00 26.84 7.39
N GLN A 196 -0.88 27.54 6.67
CA GLN A 196 -1.46 28.83 7.10
C GLN A 196 -2.19 28.75 8.44
N HIS A 197 -2.81 27.60 8.72
CA HIS A 197 -3.57 27.36 9.93
C HIS A 197 -2.86 26.44 10.93
N PHE A 198 -1.54 26.21 10.77
CA PHE A 198 -0.72 25.41 11.69
C PHE A 198 -1.28 24.00 11.95
N LEU A 199 -1.83 23.37 10.92
CA LEU A 199 -2.45 22.05 11.01
C LEU A 199 -1.41 20.94 10.82
N ASN A 200 -1.35 20.04 11.78
CA ASN A 200 -0.60 18.79 11.65
C ASN A 200 -1.19 17.93 10.52
N TYR A 201 -0.33 17.19 9.81
CA TYR A 201 -0.74 16.27 8.77
C TYR A 201 -1.24 14.94 9.37
N PRO A 202 -2.54 14.59 9.21
CA PRO A 202 -3.16 13.41 9.81
C PRO A 202 -2.84 12.12 9.03
N VAL A 203 -1.56 11.78 8.98
CA VAL A 203 -0.99 10.72 8.16
C VAL A 203 -1.71 9.36 8.31
N ASN A 204 -2.02 8.97 9.55
CA ASN A 204 -2.62 7.68 9.85
C ASN A 204 -4.12 7.61 9.51
N VAL A 205 -4.81 8.75 9.53
CA VAL A 205 -6.19 8.84 9.02
C VAL A 205 -6.19 8.55 7.51
N GLY A 206 -5.28 9.17 6.77
CA GLY A 206 -5.11 8.90 5.33
C GLY A 206 -4.78 7.44 5.03
N ARG A 207 -3.83 6.84 5.77
CA ARG A 207 -3.48 5.41 5.62
C ARG A 207 -4.68 4.51 5.82
N ASN A 208 -5.46 4.73 6.88
CA ASN A 208 -6.62 3.90 7.16
C ASN A 208 -7.74 4.12 6.14
N ILE A 209 -8.00 5.36 5.68
CA ILE A 209 -9.00 5.64 4.63
C ILE A 209 -8.65 4.86 3.35
N ALA A 210 -7.41 4.97 2.88
CA ALA A 210 -6.97 4.28 1.67
C ALA A 210 -7.04 2.75 1.83
N ARG A 211 -6.65 2.25 3.01
CA ARG A 211 -6.72 0.83 3.30
C ARG A 211 -8.14 0.30 3.37
N ASP A 212 -9.04 0.98 4.07
CA ASP A 212 -10.43 0.56 4.28
C ASP A 212 -11.22 0.58 2.96
N ALA A 213 -10.84 1.47 2.02
CA ALA A 213 -11.45 1.58 0.70
C ALA A 213 -10.86 0.64 -0.35
N ALA A 214 -9.78 -0.07 -0.05
CA ALA A 214 -9.20 -1.05 -0.97
C ALA A 214 -10.18 -2.19 -1.27
N VAL A 215 -10.20 -2.64 -2.53
CA VAL A 215 -11.11 -3.70 -3.00
C VAL A 215 -10.46 -5.09 -3.02
N THR A 216 -9.13 -5.15 -2.93
CA THR A 216 -8.36 -6.40 -2.92
C THR A 216 -8.15 -6.94 -1.51
N HIS A 217 -7.90 -8.24 -1.39
CA HIS A 217 -7.56 -8.89 -0.13
C HIS A 217 -6.21 -8.42 0.40
N PHE A 218 -5.20 -8.40 -0.47
CA PHE A 218 -3.86 -7.93 -0.16
C PHE A 218 -3.74 -6.43 -0.39
N VAL A 219 -3.05 -5.75 0.51
CA VAL A 219 -2.78 -4.30 0.44
C VAL A 219 -1.31 -4.02 0.76
N LEU A 220 -0.74 -3.05 0.06
CA LEU A 220 0.58 -2.49 0.37
C LEU A 220 0.40 -1.06 0.89
N ALA A 221 0.41 -0.91 2.22
CA ALA A 221 0.33 0.40 2.87
C ALA A 221 1.71 1.06 2.86
N SER A 222 1.85 2.13 2.08
CA SER A 222 3.15 2.76 1.87
C SER A 222 3.00 4.23 1.46
N ASP A 223 4.04 5.02 1.73
CA ASP A 223 4.07 6.46 1.44
C ASP A 223 4.16 6.66 -0.11
N ILE A 224 3.60 7.75 -0.64
CA ILE A 224 3.47 7.96 -2.10
C ILE A 224 4.83 8.11 -2.81
N GLU A 225 5.85 8.54 -2.07
CA GLU A 225 7.25 8.73 -2.50
C GLU A 225 8.09 7.43 -2.47
N LEU A 226 7.49 6.29 -2.14
CA LEU A 226 8.15 4.98 -2.10
C LEU A 226 7.76 4.13 -3.29
N TYR A 227 8.69 3.92 -4.22
CA TYR A 227 8.41 3.24 -5.46
C TYR A 227 8.80 1.76 -5.40
N PRO A 228 7.90 0.83 -5.73
CA PRO A 228 8.21 -0.60 -5.70
C PRO A 228 9.11 -1.04 -6.85
N THR A 229 9.77 -2.19 -6.66
CA THR A 229 10.34 -2.98 -7.76
C THR A 229 9.25 -3.26 -8.80
N PRO A 230 9.51 -3.10 -10.12
CA PRO A 230 8.53 -3.40 -11.16
C PRO A 230 8.05 -4.85 -11.13
N HIS A 231 6.84 -5.11 -11.64
CA HIS A 231 6.21 -6.44 -11.70
C HIS A 231 5.98 -7.11 -10.33
N LEU A 232 6.01 -6.35 -9.23
CA LEU A 232 5.86 -6.90 -7.89
C LEU A 232 4.53 -7.64 -7.69
N VAL A 233 3.42 -7.12 -8.20
CA VAL A 233 2.09 -7.75 -8.05
C VAL A 233 2.09 -9.13 -8.69
N GLU A 234 2.46 -9.21 -9.97
CA GLU A 234 2.54 -10.47 -10.73
C GLU A 234 3.41 -11.51 -10.00
N ARG A 235 4.66 -11.14 -9.67
CA ARG A 235 5.62 -12.02 -9.00
C ARG A 235 5.16 -12.46 -7.61
N PHE A 236 4.43 -11.60 -6.90
CA PHE A 236 3.85 -11.92 -5.60
C PHE A 236 2.73 -12.94 -5.73
N MET A 237 1.83 -12.76 -6.69
CA MET A 237 0.75 -13.72 -6.93
C MET A 237 1.29 -15.09 -7.36
N ASP A 238 2.32 -15.12 -8.20
CA ASP A 238 3.01 -16.35 -8.58
C ASP A 238 3.70 -17.03 -7.39
N MET A 239 4.31 -16.25 -6.50
CA MET A 239 4.87 -16.79 -5.27
C MET A 239 3.79 -17.44 -4.39
N LEU A 240 2.62 -16.84 -4.27
CA LEU A 240 1.50 -17.44 -3.52
C LEU A 240 0.97 -18.71 -4.19
N GLY A 241 0.77 -18.70 -5.52
CA GLY A 241 0.30 -19.86 -6.27
C GLY A 241 1.23 -21.07 -6.18
N ARG A 242 2.55 -20.82 -6.15
CA ARG A 242 3.58 -21.85 -5.88
C ARG A 242 3.60 -22.33 -4.43
N ASN A 243 3.10 -21.54 -3.49
CA ASN A 243 3.20 -21.79 -2.05
C ASN A 243 1.83 -21.70 -1.33
N PRO A 244 0.85 -22.55 -1.66
CA PRO A 244 -0.52 -22.42 -1.16
C PRO A 244 -0.67 -22.50 0.37
N LYS A 245 0.29 -23.14 1.06
CA LYS A 245 0.33 -23.20 2.52
C LYS A 245 0.43 -21.83 3.19
N MET A 246 0.95 -20.82 2.48
CA MET A 246 1.10 -19.46 2.99
C MET A 246 -0.24 -18.74 3.11
N MET A 247 -1.24 -19.12 2.31
CA MET A 247 -2.57 -18.50 2.38
C MET A 247 -3.45 -19.10 3.49
N LYS A 248 -2.94 -20.07 4.27
CA LYS A 248 -3.68 -20.67 5.38
C LYS A 248 -3.69 -19.75 6.60
N ASN A 249 -4.87 -19.54 7.18
CA ASN A 249 -5.10 -18.59 8.27
C ASN A 249 -4.63 -19.08 9.67
N ASN A 250 -3.67 -20.00 9.73
CA ASN A 250 -3.26 -20.65 10.98
C ASN A 250 -2.11 -19.91 11.70
N SER A 251 -1.51 -18.91 11.05
CA SER A 251 -0.40 -18.13 11.60
C SER A 251 -0.49 -16.71 11.04
N PRO A 252 -0.71 -15.67 11.86
CA PRO A 252 -0.74 -14.30 11.36
C PRO A 252 0.64 -13.92 10.82
N HIS A 253 0.66 -13.29 9.65
CA HIS A 253 1.90 -12.94 8.98
C HIS A 253 1.71 -11.82 7.94
N VAL A 254 2.80 -11.13 7.63
CA VAL A 254 2.88 -10.11 6.60
C VAL A 254 4.13 -10.31 5.75
N TYR A 255 4.12 -9.78 4.52
CA TYR A 255 5.19 -9.95 3.54
C TYR A 255 5.99 -8.66 3.42
N VAL A 256 7.20 -8.65 3.98
CA VAL A 256 7.98 -7.44 4.18
C VAL A 256 8.86 -7.13 2.99
N LEU A 257 8.84 -5.86 2.56
CA LEU A 257 9.74 -5.30 1.58
C LEU A 257 10.89 -4.55 2.28
N ARG A 258 12.07 -4.58 1.66
CA ARG A 258 13.17 -3.72 2.07
C ARG A 258 13.00 -2.33 1.51
N VAL A 259 13.47 -1.30 2.22
CA VAL A 259 13.37 0.09 1.78
C VAL A 259 14.77 0.67 1.66
N PHE A 260 15.00 1.40 0.57
CA PHE A 260 16.27 2.05 0.26
C PHE A 260 16.05 3.49 -0.19
N GLU A 261 17.08 4.32 -0.05
CA GLU A 261 17.13 5.68 -0.61
C GLU A 261 18.20 5.72 -1.70
N VAL A 262 17.91 6.42 -2.79
CA VAL A 262 18.86 6.71 -3.85
C VAL A 262 19.16 8.20 -3.89
N GLU A 263 20.34 8.57 -4.39
CA GLU A 263 20.67 9.98 -4.61
C GLU A 263 19.75 10.65 -5.64
N GLN A 264 19.61 11.97 -5.56
CA GLN A 264 18.60 12.73 -6.31
C GLN A 264 18.68 12.59 -7.83
N ASN A 265 19.90 12.49 -8.36
CA ASN A 265 20.16 12.39 -9.80
C ASN A 265 20.40 10.94 -10.26
N VAL A 266 20.10 9.96 -9.41
CA VAL A 266 20.28 8.54 -9.70
C VAL A 266 18.93 7.92 -10.06
N THR A 267 18.90 7.17 -11.17
CA THR A 267 17.72 6.41 -11.57
C THR A 267 17.37 5.36 -10.53
N VAL A 268 16.09 5.26 -10.22
CA VAL A 268 15.56 4.25 -9.30
C VAL A 268 15.82 2.85 -9.88
N PRO A 269 16.45 1.93 -9.13
CA PRO A 269 16.83 0.63 -9.65
C PRO A 269 15.61 -0.27 -9.89
N ASP A 270 15.57 -0.91 -11.05
CA ASP A 270 14.53 -1.86 -11.44
C ASP A 270 14.78 -3.25 -10.87
N THR A 271 16.05 -3.58 -10.62
CA THR A 271 16.44 -4.91 -10.13
C THR A 271 17.27 -4.84 -8.87
N LYS A 272 17.23 -5.91 -8.06
CA LYS A 272 18.13 -6.06 -6.91
C LYS A 272 19.61 -6.04 -7.34
N LYS A 273 19.91 -6.48 -8.56
CA LYS A 273 21.27 -6.44 -9.12
C LYS A 273 21.75 -5.00 -9.29
N GLU A 274 20.93 -4.12 -9.85
CA GLU A 274 21.20 -2.68 -9.95
C GLU A 274 21.28 -2.02 -8.57
N LEU A 275 20.35 -2.32 -7.67
CA LEU A 275 20.40 -1.80 -6.30
C LEU A 275 21.72 -2.16 -5.61
N LYS A 276 22.18 -3.41 -5.74
CA LYS A 276 23.50 -3.84 -5.21
C LYS A 276 24.65 -3.06 -5.84
N TYR A 277 24.57 -2.73 -7.12
CA TYR A 277 25.56 -1.89 -7.78
C TYR A 277 25.57 -0.48 -7.18
N LEU A 278 24.39 0.15 -7.01
CA LEU A 278 24.27 1.49 -6.43
C LEU A 278 24.77 1.53 -4.97
N LEU A 279 24.42 0.54 -4.15
CA LEU A 279 24.88 0.40 -2.77
C LEU A 279 26.42 0.32 -2.70
N ARG A 280 27.06 -0.44 -3.60
CA ARG A 280 28.54 -0.53 -3.66
C ARG A 280 29.21 0.76 -4.10
N LYS A 281 28.51 1.57 -4.90
CA LYS A 281 28.99 2.87 -5.38
C LYS A 281 28.70 4.01 -4.39
N GLY A 282 27.99 3.75 -3.29
CA GLY A 282 27.56 4.78 -2.34
C GLY A 282 26.42 5.67 -2.84
N LEU A 283 25.83 5.32 -4.00
CA LEU A 283 24.73 6.06 -4.64
C LEU A 283 23.34 5.67 -4.12
N ALA A 284 23.30 4.65 -3.26
CA ALA A 284 22.12 4.23 -2.52
C ALA A 284 22.52 3.88 -1.09
N ILE A 285 21.57 4.01 -0.16
CA ILE A 285 21.72 3.62 1.24
C ILE A 285 20.48 2.86 1.72
N SER A 286 20.60 2.15 2.84
CA SER A 286 19.40 1.64 3.52
C SER A 286 18.59 2.80 4.07
N PHE A 287 17.26 2.69 3.98
CA PHE A 287 16.33 3.75 4.30
C PHE A 287 16.53 4.30 5.70
N HIS A 288 16.61 5.64 5.79
CA HIS A 288 16.82 6.38 7.02
C HIS A 288 18.09 5.95 7.78
N SER A 289 19.09 5.35 7.14
CA SER A 289 20.35 4.98 7.82
C SER A 289 21.12 6.17 8.38
N ARG A 290 20.87 7.39 7.89
CA ARG A 290 21.42 8.63 8.45
C ARG A 290 20.55 9.26 9.55
N LEU A 291 19.31 8.76 9.73
CA LEU A 291 18.29 9.32 10.62
C LEU A 291 17.99 8.40 11.81
N CYS A 292 17.70 7.13 11.53
CA CYS A 292 17.52 6.07 12.51
C CYS A 292 17.93 4.71 11.90
N PRO A 293 19.22 4.32 12.03
CA PRO A 293 19.71 3.04 11.50
C PRO A 293 18.91 1.83 11.99
N GLU A 294 18.57 1.82 13.28
CA GLU A 294 17.87 0.71 13.94
C GLU A 294 16.39 0.59 13.52
N CYS A 295 15.77 1.68 13.03
CA CYS A 295 14.34 1.72 12.72
C CYS A 295 13.99 0.92 11.46
N HIS A 296 14.89 0.84 10.48
CA HIS A 296 14.57 0.20 9.18
C HIS A 296 15.57 -0.88 8.74
N GLU A 297 16.63 -1.16 9.51
CA GLU A 297 17.54 -2.27 9.21
C GLU A 297 16.81 -3.61 9.24
N GLY A 298 16.11 -3.93 10.32
CA GLY A 298 15.39 -5.20 10.50
C GLY A 298 16.27 -6.45 10.43
N PRO A 299 15.69 -7.66 10.59
CA PRO A 299 16.47 -8.90 10.67
C PRO A 299 17.25 -9.22 9.38
N ARG A 300 18.56 -9.48 9.47
CA ARG A 300 19.40 -10.00 8.37
C ARG A 300 19.54 -9.11 7.11
N LEU A 301 19.56 -7.77 7.25
CA LEU A 301 19.71 -6.88 6.09
C LEU A 301 20.98 -7.13 5.26
N LYS A 302 22.14 -7.24 5.92
CA LYS A 302 23.43 -7.46 5.23
C LYS A 302 23.43 -8.75 4.40
N ALA A 303 22.87 -9.83 4.96
CA ALA A 303 22.71 -11.10 4.26
C ALA A 303 21.71 -11.01 3.10
N TRP A 304 20.62 -10.25 3.27
CA TRP A 304 19.66 -9.98 2.20
C TRP A 304 20.32 -9.27 1.01
N ILE A 305 21.13 -8.23 1.27
CA ILE A 305 21.87 -7.49 0.23
C ILE A 305 22.88 -8.42 -0.47
N ALA A 306 23.59 -9.26 0.30
CA ALA A 306 24.60 -10.17 -0.23
C ALA A 306 24.01 -11.28 -1.11
N ALA A 307 22.80 -11.77 -0.78
CA ALA A 307 22.13 -12.87 -1.48
C ALA A 307 22.05 -12.68 -3.00
N LYS A 308 22.04 -13.80 -3.73
CA LYS A 308 21.95 -13.84 -5.19
C LYS A 308 20.60 -13.24 -5.63
N SER A 309 20.64 -12.38 -6.65
CA SER A 309 19.42 -11.84 -7.26
C SER A 309 18.74 -12.92 -8.10
N SER A 310 17.41 -12.91 -8.11
CA SER A 310 16.56 -13.81 -8.89
C SER A 310 15.37 -13.03 -9.44
N ASP A 311 14.86 -13.45 -10.61
CA ASP A 311 13.62 -12.90 -11.16
C ASP A 311 12.37 -13.52 -10.52
N VAL A 312 12.55 -14.68 -9.87
CA VAL A 312 11.52 -15.36 -9.09
C VAL A 312 11.52 -14.81 -7.67
N LEU A 313 10.36 -14.32 -7.20
CA LEU A 313 10.15 -13.85 -5.84
C LEU A 313 9.96 -15.02 -4.87
N ASN A 314 10.68 -15.00 -3.74
CA ASN A 314 10.55 -15.98 -2.67
C ASN A 314 10.70 -15.33 -1.29
N ILE A 315 10.46 -16.13 -0.24
CA ILE A 315 10.75 -15.74 1.13
C ILE A 315 12.24 -15.91 1.41
N PHE A 316 12.92 -14.80 1.70
CA PHE A 316 14.31 -14.80 2.13
C PHE A 316 14.47 -15.26 3.58
N HIS A 317 13.63 -14.72 4.46
CA HIS A 317 13.73 -14.96 5.89
C HIS A 317 12.39 -14.73 6.59
N VAL A 318 12.12 -15.51 7.63
CA VAL A 318 10.99 -15.29 8.53
C VAL A 318 11.51 -14.63 9.80
N GLY A 319 11.24 -13.33 9.95
CA GLY A 319 11.66 -12.52 11.08
C GLY A 319 10.56 -12.30 12.13
N GLN A 320 10.96 -11.69 13.24
CA GLN A 320 10.09 -11.21 14.32
C GLN A 320 10.58 -9.83 14.78
N ARG A 321 9.66 -9.01 15.29
CA ARG A 321 9.95 -7.67 15.82
C ARG A 321 10.25 -7.70 17.33
N ILE A 322 11.26 -8.46 17.71
CA ILE A 322 11.72 -8.63 19.09
C ILE A 322 13.26 -8.55 19.14
N GLY A 323 13.84 -8.44 20.34
CA GLY A 323 15.29 -8.40 20.52
C GLY A 323 15.93 -7.21 19.78
N SER A 324 16.91 -7.47 18.91
CA SER A 324 17.57 -6.41 18.14
C SER A 324 16.68 -5.73 17.10
N ALA A 325 15.52 -6.32 16.76
CA ALA A 325 14.57 -5.76 15.80
C ALA A 325 13.40 -5.02 16.47
N ILE A 326 13.52 -4.66 17.75
CA ILE A 326 12.40 -4.11 18.53
C ILE A 326 11.93 -2.73 18.03
N ARG A 327 12.83 -1.94 17.43
CA ARG A 327 12.52 -0.64 16.84
C ARG A 327 12.14 -0.72 15.35
N TRP A 328 12.08 -1.92 14.80
CA TRP A 328 11.90 -2.08 13.36
C TRP A 328 10.49 -1.64 12.92
N GLU A 329 10.44 -0.77 11.92
CA GLU A 329 9.25 -0.26 11.22
C GLU A 329 9.21 -0.85 9.81
N PRO A 330 8.68 -2.07 9.63
CA PRO A 330 8.60 -2.71 8.33
C PRO A 330 7.52 -2.07 7.45
N ILE A 331 7.78 -2.02 6.15
CA ILE A 331 6.74 -1.80 5.13
C ILE A 331 6.44 -3.14 4.47
N PHE A 332 5.16 -3.48 4.36
CA PHE A 332 4.75 -4.84 4.03
C PHE A 332 3.49 -4.88 3.16
N ILE A 333 3.38 -5.95 2.37
CA ILE A 333 2.10 -6.42 1.85
C ILE A 333 1.43 -7.19 2.97
N GLY A 334 0.25 -6.73 3.37
CA GLY A 334 -0.59 -7.32 4.39
C GLY A 334 -2.01 -7.46 3.89
N THR A 335 -2.97 -7.43 4.80
CA THR A 335 -4.40 -7.45 4.51
C THR A 335 -5.09 -6.27 5.17
N GLN A 336 -6.32 -6.01 4.75
CA GLN A 336 -7.15 -5.00 5.40
C GLN A 336 -7.53 -5.36 6.85
N MET A 337 -7.35 -6.62 7.24
CA MET A 337 -7.65 -7.11 8.59
C MET A 337 -6.47 -6.93 9.55
N ASP A 338 -5.30 -6.53 9.06
CA ASP A 338 -4.16 -6.25 9.92
C ASP A 338 -4.41 -5.04 10.84
N PRO A 339 -3.74 -4.95 12.00
CA PRO A 339 -3.86 -3.85 12.93
C PRO A 339 -3.84 -2.48 12.24
N VAL A 340 -4.75 -1.60 12.67
CA VAL A 340 -4.93 -0.27 12.09
C VAL A 340 -3.82 0.69 12.53
N TYR A 341 -3.60 1.75 11.76
CA TYR A 341 -2.72 2.83 12.18
C TYR A 341 -3.43 3.71 13.22
N GLU A 342 -2.70 4.18 14.24
CA GLU A 342 -3.28 5.03 15.29
C GLU A 342 -3.52 6.45 14.78
N GLU A 343 -4.79 6.81 14.60
CA GLU A 343 -5.22 8.06 13.95
C GLU A 343 -4.93 9.33 14.75
N ARG A 344 -4.67 9.20 16.06
CA ARG A 344 -4.24 10.33 16.89
C ARG A 344 -2.81 10.80 16.60
N LEU A 345 -2.01 10.00 15.87
CA LEU A 345 -0.63 10.34 15.51
C LEU A 345 -0.57 11.09 14.17
N SER A 346 0.25 12.13 14.13
CA SER A 346 0.54 12.92 12.94
C SER A 346 1.95 12.69 12.42
N TRP A 347 2.21 13.11 11.19
CA TRP A 347 3.54 13.00 10.57
C TRP A 347 4.60 13.85 11.32
N GLU A 348 4.23 15.05 11.76
CA GLU A 348 5.11 15.94 12.51
C GLU A 348 5.51 15.33 13.86
N GLY A 349 4.63 14.54 14.47
CA GLY A 349 4.86 13.88 15.75
C GLY A 349 5.84 12.70 15.72
N MET A 350 6.21 12.21 14.53
CA MET A 350 7.05 11.02 14.33
C MET A 350 6.48 9.76 15.00
N SER A 351 7.18 8.62 14.90
CA SER A 351 6.78 7.33 15.48
C SER A 351 5.36 6.87 15.08
N ASP A 352 4.85 7.37 13.96
CA ASP A 352 3.48 7.22 13.51
C ASP A 352 3.13 5.78 13.10
N LYS A 353 4.13 4.91 12.87
CA LYS A 353 3.94 3.48 12.56
C LYS A 353 4.24 2.57 13.75
N MET A 354 4.85 3.08 14.83
CA MET A 354 5.34 2.26 15.94
C MET A 354 4.23 1.57 16.74
N THR A 355 3.07 2.20 16.87
CA THR A 355 1.88 1.62 17.52
C THR A 355 1.33 0.41 16.75
N GLN A 356 1.26 0.50 15.42
CA GLN A 356 0.88 -0.63 14.56
C GLN A 356 1.93 -1.74 14.63
N ALA A 357 3.21 -1.38 14.60
CA ALA A 357 4.31 -2.34 14.68
C ALA A 357 4.31 -3.11 16.02
N TYR A 358 3.94 -2.45 17.13
CA TYR A 358 3.67 -3.11 18.40
C TYR A 358 2.48 -4.08 18.32
N ALA A 359 1.34 -3.65 17.77
CA ALA A 359 0.16 -4.49 17.65
C ALA A 359 0.44 -5.79 16.87
N LEU A 360 1.17 -5.69 15.76
CA LEU A 360 1.62 -6.87 14.99
C LEU A 360 2.49 -7.81 15.85
N CYS A 361 3.42 -7.25 16.62
CA CYS A 361 4.28 -8.05 17.52
C CYS A 361 3.46 -8.74 18.62
N ALA A 362 2.55 -8.00 19.28
CA ALA A 362 1.70 -8.51 20.36
C ALA A 362 0.81 -9.67 19.90
N LEU A 363 0.21 -9.54 18.71
CA LEU A 363 -0.59 -10.58 18.05
C LEU A 363 0.26 -11.73 17.47
N GLY A 364 1.58 -11.62 17.55
CA GLY A 364 2.50 -12.68 17.15
C GLY A 364 2.69 -12.88 15.67
N TYR A 365 2.57 -11.80 14.90
CA TYR A 365 2.83 -11.82 13.47
C TYR A 365 4.25 -12.31 13.15
N LYS A 366 4.32 -13.12 12.10
CA LYS A 366 5.59 -13.44 11.42
C LYS A 366 5.84 -12.45 10.29
N PHE A 367 7.08 -12.00 10.16
CA PHE A 367 7.49 -11.04 9.14
C PHE A 367 8.25 -11.78 8.04
N LEU A 368 7.57 -12.11 6.94
CA LEU A 368 8.13 -12.88 5.83
C LEU A 368 8.85 -11.91 4.90
N ILE A 369 10.15 -11.76 5.09
CA ILE A 369 10.98 -10.85 4.31
C ILE A 369 11.16 -11.41 2.90
N LEU A 370 10.70 -10.67 1.90
CA LEU A 370 10.79 -11.02 0.49
C LEU A 370 12.22 -10.82 -0.03
N ASP A 371 12.70 -11.69 -0.92
CA ASP A 371 14.11 -11.71 -1.36
C ASP A 371 14.46 -10.65 -2.43
N ASN A 372 13.61 -10.45 -3.42
CA ASN A 372 13.85 -9.58 -4.59
C ASN A 372 12.80 -8.47 -4.72
N ALA A 373 12.05 -8.18 -3.65
CA ALA A 373 11.12 -7.05 -3.57
C ALA A 373 11.63 -5.99 -2.61
N PHE A 374 11.68 -4.75 -3.11
CA PHE A 374 12.06 -3.59 -2.32
C PHE A 374 11.31 -2.34 -2.77
N LEU A 375 11.34 -1.32 -1.93
CA LEU A 375 10.86 0.03 -2.19
C LEU A 375 12.07 0.96 -2.28
N THR A 376 11.97 1.96 -3.13
CA THR A 376 12.98 3.01 -3.26
C THR A 376 12.34 4.38 -3.09
N HIS A 377 12.93 5.16 -2.20
CA HIS A 377 12.54 6.54 -1.93
C HIS A 377 13.17 7.53 -2.92
N LYS A 378 12.39 8.48 -3.45
CA LYS A 378 12.79 9.64 -4.29
C LYS A 378 12.15 10.90 -3.67
N PRO A 379 12.74 12.13 -3.71
CA PRO A 379 13.78 12.66 -4.59
C PRO A 379 15.22 12.62 -4.07
N GLY A 380 15.54 11.93 -2.99
CA GLY A 380 16.93 11.83 -2.55
C GLY A 380 17.10 11.16 -1.20
N ILE A 381 18.36 11.04 -0.79
CA ILE A 381 18.75 10.64 0.55
C ILE A 381 18.34 11.75 1.52
N LYS A 382 17.41 11.45 2.44
CA LYS A 382 16.97 12.41 3.44
C LYS A 382 18.14 12.75 4.38
N THR A 383 18.40 14.04 4.54
CA THR A 383 19.37 14.58 5.48
C THR A 383 18.64 15.15 6.70
N THR A 384 19.28 15.11 7.87
CA THR A 384 18.79 15.80 9.06
C THR A 384 18.87 17.31 8.83
N VAL A 385 17.72 17.95 8.60
CA VAL A 385 17.58 19.39 8.82
C VAL A 385 17.02 19.55 10.22
N GLY A 386 17.71 20.29 11.09
CA GLY A 386 17.25 20.55 12.45
C GLY A 386 15.95 21.34 12.41
N ASP A 387 14.87 20.72 12.86
CA ASP A 387 13.55 21.34 12.99
C ASP A 387 13.14 21.27 14.47
N ILE A 388 13.33 22.40 15.17
CA ILE A 388 13.11 22.49 16.61
C ILE A 388 11.63 22.26 16.95
N GLU A 389 10.70 22.78 16.13
CA GLU A 389 9.26 22.58 16.34
C GLU A 389 8.91 21.10 16.24
N ARG A 390 9.46 20.41 15.23
CA ARG A 390 9.29 18.97 15.06
C ARG A 390 9.83 18.17 16.24
N VAL A 391 10.97 18.56 16.81
CA VAL A 391 11.52 17.92 18.02
C VAL A 391 10.56 18.04 19.20
N PHE A 392 9.98 19.22 19.44
CA PHE A 392 9.00 19.41 20.51
C PHE A 392 7.72 18.58 20.30
N LEU A 393 7.22 18.55 19.06
CA LEU A 393 6.06 17.72 18.71
C LEU A 393 6.34 16.22 18.89
N ALA A 394 7.55 15.76 18.53
CA ALA A 394 7.97 14.38 18.75
C ALA A 394 8.02 14.01 20.24
N ALA A 395 8.55 14.90 21.10
CA ALA A 395 8.56 14.68 22.54
C ALA A 395 7.14 14.58 23.14
N ARG A 396 6.22 15.45 22.71
CA ARG A 396 4.81 15.42 23.13
C ARG A 396 4.13 14.12 22.68
N THR A 397 4.42 13.69 21.45
CA THR A 397 3.91 12.44 20.88
C THR A 397 4.41 11.23 21.66
N TYR A 398 5.70 11.19 21.97
CA TYR A 398 6.30 10.15 22.81
C TYR A 398 5.64 10.07 24.19
N TYR A 399 5.37 11.22 24.83
CA TYR A 399 4.64 11.25 26.11
C TYR A 399 3.23 10.66 25.97
N MET A 400 2.49 11.03 24.92
CA MET A 400 1.14 10.49 24.65
C MET A 400 1.18 8.97 24.43
N ILE A 401 2.15 8.49 23.64
CA ILE A 401 2.36 7.07 23.39
C ILE A 401 2.64 6.34 24.70
N SER A 402 3.68 6.75 25.42
CA SER A 402 4.19 6.05 26.60
C SER A 402 3.22 6.05 27.79
N ARG A 403 2.48 7.15 28.01
CA ARG A 403 1.57 7.27 29.16
C ARG A 403 0.17 6.76 28.91
N LYS A 404 -0.31 6.82 27.67
CA LYS A 404 -1.71 6.52 27.33
C LYS A 404 -1.81 5.38 26.34
N MET A 405 -1.24 5.53 25.14
CA MET A 405 -1.48 4.58 24.05
C MET A 405 -0.91 3.19 24.34
N VAL A 406 0.24 3.06 25.00
CA VAL A 406 0.82 1.76 25.38
C VAL A 406 -0.17 0.92 26.20
N ASN A 407 -0.87 1.54 27.15
CA ASN A 407 -1.84 0.83 27.98
C ASN A 407 -3.08 0.43 27.17
N GLU A 408 -3.58 1.33 26.32
CA GLU A 408 -4.70 1.05 25.41
C GLU A 408 -4.35 -0.11 24.46
N LEU A 409 -3.16 -0.11 23.87
CA LEU A 409 -2.67 -1.15 22.96
C LEU A 409 -2.49 -2.50 23.66
N ARG A 410 -2.01 -2.51 24.91
CA ARG A 410 -1.93 -3.75 25.72
C ARG A 410 -3.30 -4.35 25.99
N ILE A 411 -4.32 -3.52 26.20
CA ILE A 411 -5.70 -3.98 26.38
C ILE A 411 -6.25 -4.51 25.06
N MET A 412 -6.04 -3.81 23.95
CA MET A 412 -6.60 -4.17 22.64
C MET A 412 -5.93 -5.40 22.00
N TYR A 413 -4.61 -5.50 22.08
CA TYR A 413 -3.82 -6.50 21.34
C TYR A 413 -3.06 -7.48 22.24
N GLY A 414 -3.15 -7.32 23.56
CA GLY A 414 -2.42 -8.12 24.53
C GLY A 414 -0.99 -7.63 24.76
N ASN A 415 -0.31 -8.30 25.69
CA ASN A 415 1.08 -8.02 26.04
C ASN A 415 1.93 -9.27 25.81
N ARG A 416 2.87 -9.20 24.87
CA ARG A 416 3.79 -10.29 24.56
C ARG A 416 5.22 -9.90 24.92
N TRP A 417 5.94 -10.80 25.58
CA TRP A 417 7.34 -10.58 25.96
C TRP A 417 8.21 -10.25 24.73
N GLY A 418 9.03 -9.21 24.86
CA GLY A 418 9.90 -8.70 23.80
C GLY A 418 9.27 -7.69 22.84
N CYS A 419 7.96 -7.43 22.92
CA CYS A 419 7.29 -6.41 22.11
C CYS A 419 7.27 -5.06 22.83
N THR A 420 7.82 -4.00 22.21
CA THR A 420 7.73 -2.61 22.73
C THR A 420 7.40 -1.61 21.64
N ILE A 421 7.11 -0.38 22.06
CA ILE A 421 7.01 0.81 21.22
C ILE A 421 8.30 1.59 21.33
#